data_AF-A0A3D5XQU7-F1
#
_entry.id   AF-A0A3D5XQU7-F1
#
_cell.length_a   1.000
_cell.length_b   1.000
_cell.length_c   1.000
_cell.angle_alpha   90.00
_cell.angle_beta   90.00
_cell.angle_gamma   90.00
#
_symmetry.space_group_name_H-M   'P 1'
#
loop_
_entity.id
_entity.type
_entity.pdbx_description
1 polymer ?
#
loop_
_entity_poly.entity_id
_entity_poly.type
_entity_poly.pdbx_seq_one_letter_code
_entity_poly.pdbx_strand_id
1 'polypeptide(L)'
;MKFNKIVVILLVGGIVLTMAYFLNKKRNIDDGRHGTGYYEDYNFKKKPKVIKSKDIISFKIDFEDGNTVDDSKLPYGRYYISLEKTDDIGKLSFTFRGYGEVISIKKDLPLEVFINLQKIIEDENVEEINGYCFNNTALGYFLDLDILYESGEKITAYAEGGSVNPPGFNGKALVEFFYNMVEEELEKE
;
A
#
# COMPACT_ATOMS: atom_id res chain seq x y z
N MET A 1 7.49 18.79 64.58
CA MET A 1 7.13 17.60 63.76
C MET A 1 6.27 17.90 62.53
N LYS A 2 5.39 18.93 62.53
CA LYS A 2 4.53 19.26 61.36
C LYS A 2 5.26 19.97 60.21
N PHE A 3 6.29 20.77 60.51
CA PHE A 3 7.04 21.55 59.51
C PHE A 3 7.85 20.65 58.55
N ASN A 4 8.50 19.61 59.06
CA ASN A 4 9.26 18.66 58.24
C ASN A 4 8.37 17.90 57.25
N LYS A 5 7.10 17.62 57.59
CA LYS A 5 6.17 16.95 56.67
C LYS A 5 5.79 17.84 55.48
N ILE A 6 5.60 19.14 55.71
CA ILE A 6 5.28 20.11 54.65
C ILE A 6 6.48 20.27 53.70
N VAL A 7 7.70 20.34 54.24
CA VAL A 7 8.92 20.44 53.42
C VAL A 7 9.13 19.19 52.56
N VAL A 8 8.88 18.00 53.10
CA VAL A 8 8.96 16.74 52.34
C VAL A 8 7.92 16.68 51.22
N ILE A 9 6.68 17.13 51.48
CA ILE A 9 5.63 17.19 50.45
C ILE A 9 6.01 18.15 49.33
N LEU A 10 6.58 19.32 49.65
CA LEU A 10 7.03 20.28 48.63
C LEU A 10 8.22 19.76 47.82
N LEU A 11 9.16 19.04 48.46
CA LEU A 11 10.28 18.39 47.77
C LEU A 11 9.82 17.29 46.82
N VAL A 12 8.92 16.41 47.27
CA VAL A 12 8.37 15.33 46.43
C VAL A 12 7.52 15.92 45.30
N GLY A 13 6.70 16.93 45.58
CA GLY A 13 5.92 17.64 44.57
C GLY A 13 6.80 18.32 43.52
N GLY A 14 7.90 18.95 43.94
CA GLY A 14 8.90 19.54 43.05
C GLY A 14 9.60 18.51 42.15
N ILE A 15 9.98 17.35 42.70
CA ILE A 15 10.59 16.23 41.95
C ILE A 15 9.59 15.65 40.94
N VAL A 16 8.34 15.43 41.33
CA VAL A 16 7.29 14.91 40.42
C VAL A 16 7.01 15.90 39.30
N LEU A 17 6.94 17.21 39.60
CA LEU A 17 6.73 18.24 38.59
C LEU A 17 7.92 18.40 37.64
N THR A 18 9.15 18.32 38.15
CA THR A 18 10.35 18.33 37.28
C THR A 18 10.43 17.08 36.42
N MET A 19 10.13 15.90 36.98
CA MET A 19 10.11 14.64 36.23
C MET A 19 8.99 14.63 35.17
N ALA A 20 7.81 15.16 35.48
CA ALA A 20 6.73 15.35 34.52
C ALA A 20 7.12 16.36 33.42
N TYR A 21 7.79 17.46 33.77
CA TYR A 21 8.31 18.43 32.81
C TYR A 21 9.37 17.80 31.89
N PHE A 22 10.32 17.01 32.41
CA PHE A 22 11.30 16.31 31.59
C PHE A 22 10.70 15.19 30.74
N LEU A 23 9.68 14.47 31.24
CA LEU A 23 8.95 13.47 30.46
C LEU A 23 8.12 14.13 29.35
N ASN A 24 7.45 15.25 29.61
CA ASN A 24 6.73 16.01 28.58
C ASN A 24 7.69 16.68 27.60
N LYS A 25 8.84 17.18 28.06
CA LYS A 25 9.89 17.71 27.18
C LYS A 25 10.52 16.60 26.33
N LYS A 26 10.69 15.39 26.85
CA LYS A 26 11.11 14.23 26.05
C LYS A 26 10.03 13.76 25.07
N ARG A 27 8.76 14.05 25.35
CA ARG A 27 7.62 13.83 24.44
C ARG A 27 7.44 14.93 23.39
N ASN A 28 7.85 16.17 23.71
CA ASN A 28 7.77 17.38 22.86
C ASN A 28 9.11 17.81 22.24
N ILE A 29 10.19 17.07 22.48
CA ILE A 29 11.19 16.82 21.46
C ILE A 29 10.49 15.75 20.63
N ASP A 30 9.59 16.13 19.72
CA ASP A 30 9.96 16.27 18.32
C ASP A 30 11.19 15.40 18.07
N ASP A 31 10.92 14.10 18.02
CA ASP A 31 11.68 13.18 17.20
C ASP A 31 11.84 13.92 15.87
N GLY A 32 12.97 14.62 15.71
CA GLY A 32 13.46 15.24 14.48
C GLY A 32 13.70 14.21 13.37
N ARG A 33 12.94 13.12 13.37
CA ARG A 33 12.33 12.55 12.19
C ARG A 33 11.35 13.59 11.60
N HIS A 34 11.79 14.79 11.23
CA HIS A 34 12.14 14.94 9.81
C HIS A 34 12.63 13.61 9.29
N GLY A 35 11.70 12.75 8.85
CA GLY A 35 12.05 11.65 7.99
C GLY A 35 12.90 12.33 6.93
N THR A 36 14.21 12.15 7.01
CA THR A 36 15.08 12.35 5.87
C THR A 36 14.59 11.24 4.96
N GLY A 37 13.45 11.47 4.31
CA GLY A 37 12.99 10.65 3.22
C GLY A 37 14.22 10.63 2.35
N TYR A 38 14.91 9.49 2.38
CA TYR A 38 15.99 9.27 1.48
C TYR A 38 15.25 9.23 0.15
N TYR A 39 15.20 10.39 -0.50
CA TYR A 39 14.92 10.50 -1.91
C TYR A 39 16.11 9.82 -2.55
N GLU A 40 16.04 8.49 -2.57
CA GLU A 40 16.83 7.70 -3.47
C GLU A 40 16.32 8.09 -4.86
N ASP A 41 16.96 9.14 -5.41
CA ASP A 41 16.84 9.60 -6.78
C ASP A 41 17.38 8.49 -7.69
N TYR A 42 16.59 7.42 -7.82
CA TYR A 42 17.07 6.21 -8.48
C TYR A 42 16.65 6.26 -9.93
N ASN A 43 17.66 6.62 -10.73
CA ASN A 43 17.93 6.10 -12.06
C ASN A 43 16.71 5.40 -12.66
N PHE A 44 15.91 6.17 -13.41
CA PHE A 44 15.06 5.67 -14.47
C PHE A 44 15.90 4.76 -15.37
N LYS A 45 16.10 3.50 -15.00
CA LYS A 45 16.36 2.46 -15.99
C LYS A 45 15.06 2.44 -16.77
N LYS A 46 15.03 3.22 -17.85
CA LYS A 46 13.92 3.32 -18.79
C LYS A 46 13.54 1.89 -19.16
N LYS A 47 12.54 1.34 -18.46
CA LYS A 47 11.88 0.14 -18.90
C LYS A 47 11.11 0.53 -20.16
N PRO A 48 10.89 -0.42 -21.08
CA PRO A 48 10.05 -0.14 -22.22
C PRO A 48 8.69 0.35 -21.72
N LYS A 49 8.34 1.58 -22.11
CA LYS A 49 7.00 2.14 -21.92
C LYS A 49 5.99 1.59 -22.94
N VAL A 50 6.46 0.74 -23.84
CA VAL A 50 5.66 0.06 -24.84
C VAL A 50 5.75 -1.42 -24.53
N ILE A 51 4.61 -2.04 -24.19
CA ILE A 51 4.45 -3.48 -24.10
C ILE A 51 3.72 -3.96 -25.35
N LYS A 52 4.37 -4.84 -26.13
CA LYS A 52 3.78 -5.33 -27.38
C LYS A 52 2.78 -6.45 -27.15
N SER A 53 3.08 -7.34 -26.21
CA SER A 53 2.17 -8.42 -25.86
C SER A 53 0.94 -7.91 -25.12
N LYS A 54 -0.18 -8.59 -25.34
CA LYS A 54 -1.45 -8.36 -24.63
C LYS A 54 -1.87 -9.60 -23.83
N ASP A 55 -1.04 -10.65 -23.88
CA ASP A 55 -1.31 -11.96 -23.30
C ASP A 55 -0.65 -12.04 -21.92
N ILE A 56 -1.37 -11.57 -20.91
CA ILE A 56 -0.93 -11.64 -19.51
C ILE A 56 -0.93 -13.11 -19.06
N ILE A 57 0.16 -13.54 -18.41
CA ILE A 57 0.27 -14.87 -17.79
C ILE A 57 0.33 -14.80 -16.27
N SER A 58 0.75 -13.68 -15.69
CA SER A 58 0.79 -13.46 -14.24
C SER A 58 0.58 -11.98 -13.93
N PHE A 59 -0.20 -11.72 -12.89
CA PHE A 59 -0.45 -10.38 -12.35
C PHE A 59 -0.36 -10.44 -10.81
N LYS A 60 0.29 -9.46 -10.21
CA LYS A 60 0.38 -9.27 -8.76
C LYS A 60 0.32 -7.80 -8.42
N ILE A 61 -0.48 -7.47 -7.41
CA ILE A 61 -0.50 -6.15 -6.80
C ILE A 61 -0.61 -6.27 -5.28
N ASP A 62 0.26 -5.56 -4.58
CA ASP A 62 0.16 -5.27 -3.16
C ASP A 62 -0.07 -3.77 -3.01
N PHE A 63 -1.22 -3.40 -2.45
CA PHE A 63 -1.75 -2.06 -2.52
C PHE A 63 -2.36 -1.60 -1.20
N GLU A 64 -2.00 -0.39 -0.76
CA GLU A 64 -2.62 0.33 0.34
C GLU A 64 -2.65 1.82 0.00
N ASP A 65 -3.81 2.45 0.12
CA ASP A 65 -3.94 3.90 -0.01
C ASP A 65 -4.71 4.46 1.19
N GLY A 66 -3.96 4.89 2.19
CA GLY A 66 -4.47 5.58 3.37
C GLY A 66 -4.40 7.10 3.30
N ASN A 67 -4.00 7.67 2.17
CA ASN A 67 -3.84 9.11 2.01
C ASN A 67 -4.94 9.77 1.18
N THR A 68 -5.63 9.02 0.31
CA THR A 68 -6.76 9.56 -0.43
C THR A 68 -8.09 9.28 0.27
N VAL A 69 -8.75 10.34 0.71
CA VAL A 69 -10.18 10.33 1.05
C VAL A 69 -10.93 10.41 -0.28
N ASP A 70 -11.51 9.30 -0.77
CA ASP A 70 -12.15 9.31 -2.09
C ASP A 70 -13.29 8.29 -2.23
N ASP A 71 -14.13 8.51 -3.25
CA ASP A 71 -15.38 7.81 -3.59
C ASP A 71 -15.22 6.33 -4.01
N SER A 72 -14.08 5.70 -3.71
CA SER A 72 -13.84 4.30 -4.04
C SER A 72 -14.73 3.38 -3.20
N LYS A 73 -15.21 2.29 -3.81
CA LYS A 73 -15.97 1.25 -3.08
C LYS A 73 -15.11 0.43 -2.12
N LEU A 74 -13.78 0.58 -2.19
CA LEU A 74 -12.82 -0.21 -1.45
C LEU A 74 -12.85 0.10 0.06
N PRO A 75 -13.08 -0.91 0.92
CA PRO A 75 -12.84 -0.76 2.36
C PRO A 75 -11.40 -0.30 2.67
N TYR A 76 -11.23 0.48 3.74
CA TYR A 76 -9.89 0.87 4.16
C TYR A 76 -9.08 -0.36 4.60
N GLY A 77 -7.92 -0.57 3.97
CA GLY A 77 -6.99 -1.63 4.31
C GLY A 77 -5.96 -1.90 3.22
N ARG A 78 -5.20 -2.97 3.39
CA ARG A 78 -4.19 -3.42 2.44
C ARG A 78 -4.69 -4.63 1.65
N TYR A 79 -4.46 -4.59 0.35
CA TYR A 79 -4.90 -5.60 -0.60
C TYR A 79 -3.69 -6.32 -1.16
N TYR A 80 -3.71 -7.65 -1.11
CA TYR A 80 -2.74 -8.51 -1.76
C TYR A 80 -3.47 -9.37 -2.77
N ILE A 81 -3.22 -9.13 -4.04
CA ILE A 81 -3.96 -9.78 -5.13
C ILE A 81 -2.96 -10.41 -6.08
N SER A 82 -3.24 -11.65 -6.47
CA SER A 82 -2.50 -12.32 -7.53
C SER A 82 -3.43 -13.11 -8.44
N LEU A 83 -3.12 -13.10 -9.73
CA LEU A 83 -3.83 -13.86 -10.76
C LEU A 83 -2.81 -14.56 -11.65
N GLU A 84 -2.86 -15.89 -11.70
CA GLU A 84 -1.93 -16.72 -12.45
C GLU A 84 -2.68 -17.51 -13.53
N LYS A 85 -2.19 -17.49 -14.77
CA LYS A 85 -2.79 -18.22 -15.90
C LYS A 85 -2.32 -19.68 -15.90
N THR A 86 -3.26 -20.62 -15.99
CA THR A 86 -2.98 -22.02 -16.37
C THR A 86 -3.48 -22.27 -17.79
N ASP A 87 -3.36 -23.52 -18.26
CA ASP A 87 -3.77 -23.89 -19.62
C ASP A 87 -5.26 -23.63 -19.89
N ASP A 88 -6.09 -23.68 -18.85
CA ASP A 88 -7.56 -23.71 -18.92
C ASP A 88 -8.27 -22.64 -18.09
N ILE A 89 -7.64 -22.11 -17.03
CA ILE A 89 -8.26 -21.17 -16.09
C ILE A 89 -7.28 -20.10 -15.59
N GLY A 90 -7.80 -19.07 -14.94
CA GLY A 90 -7.04 -18.13 -14.11
C GLY A 90 -7.22 -18.46 -12.63
N LYS A 91 -6.12 -18.52 -11.87
CA LYS A 91 -6.16 -18.76 -10.42
C LYS A 91 -6.01 -17.44 -9.67
N LEU A 92 -7.10 -16.95 -9.09
CA LEU A 92 -7.12 -15.76 -8.26
C LEU A 92 -6.79 -16.12 -6.79
N SER A 93 -5.91 -15.36 -6.18
CA SER A 93 -5.77 -15.24 -4.73
C SER A 93 -5.95 -13.78 -4.34
N PHE A 94 -6.96 -13.50 -3.54
CA PHE A 94 -7.31 -12.17 -3.04
C PHE A 94 -7.22 -12.20 -1.52
N THR A 95 -6.42 -11.31 -0.94
CA THR A 95 -6.35 -11.12 0.51
C THR A 95 -6.56 -9.65 0.84
N PHE A 96 -7.55 -9.38 1.69
CA PHE A 96 -7.78 -8.06 2.27
C PHE A 96 -7.37 -8.08 3.74
N ARG A 97 -6.58 -7.08 4.16
CA ARG A 97 -6.21 -6.85 5.55
C ARG A 97 -6.74 -5.49 5.99
N GLY A 98 -7.88 -5.52 6.67
CA GLY A 98 -8.50 -4.37 7.32
C GLY A 98 -8.07 -4.22 8.79
N TYR A 99 -8.71 -3.33 9.52
CA TYR A 99 -8.44 -3.11 10.94
C TYR A 99 -8.97 -4.27 11.79
N GLY A 100 -8.09 -5.19 12.16
CA GLY A 100 -8.43 -6.37 12.98
C GLY A 100 -9.06 -7.53 12.19
N GLU A 101 -9.10 -7.41 10.87
CA GLU A 101 -9.72 -8.39 9.98
C GLU A 101 -8.75 -8.78 8.86
N VAL A 102 -8.70 -10.07 8.55
CA VAL A 102 -7.97 -10.60 7.40
C VAL A 102 -8.87 -11.58 6.69
N ILE A 103 -9.33 -11.21 5.49
CA ILE A 103 -10.13 -12.09 4.63
C ILE A 103 -9.23 -12.60 3.51
N SER A 104 -9.35 -13.88 3.16
CA SER A 104 -8.58 -14.51 2.09
C SER A 104 -9.45 -15.42 1.24
N ILE A 105 -9.56 -15.08 -0.04
CA ILE A 105 -10.42 -15.75 -1.02
C ILE A 105 -9.53 -16.31 -2.13
N LYS A 106 -9.83 -17.54 -2.55
CA LYS A 106 -9.22 -18.18 -3.71
C LYS A 106 -10.32 -18.60 -4.67
N LYS A 107 -10.16 -18.32 -5.95
CA LYS A 107 -11.18 -18.55 -6.97
C LYS A 107 -10.55 -18.94 -8.29
N ASP A 108 -11.17 -19.89 -8.96
CA ASP A 108 -10.87 -20.20 -10.36
C ASP A 108 -11.74 -19.31 -11.24
N LEU A 109 -11.13 -18.63 -12.20
CA LEU A 109 -11.76 -17.67 -13.09
C LEU A 109 -11.62 -18.13 -14.55
N PRO A 110 -12.58 -17.81 -15.43
CA PRO A 110 -12.43 -18.05 -16.86
C PRO A 110 -11.29 -17.21 -17.43
N LEU A 111 -10.62 -17.71 -18.47
CA LEU A 111 -9.50 -17.01 -19.13
C LEU A 111 -9.87 -15.62 -19.69
N GLU A 112 -11.15 -15.34 -19.90
CA GLU A 112 -11.65 -14.00 -20.28
C GLU A 112 -11.25 -12.91 -19.27
N VAL A 113 -11.00 -13.27 -18.00
CA VAL A 113 -10.53 -12.32 -16.98
C VAL A 113 -9.25 -11.59 -17.40
N PHE A 114 -8.32 -12.28 -18.09
CA PHE A 114 -7.05 -11.69 -18.52
C PHE A 114 -7.26 -10.65 -19.62
N ILE A 115 -8.25 -10.85 -20.50
CA ILE A 115 -8.61 -9.89 -21.55
C ILE A 115 -9.19 -8.62 -20.90
N ASN A 116 -10.05 -8.78 -19.91
CA ASN A 116 -10.65 -7.64 -19.21
C ASN A 116 -9.61 -6.90 -18.35
N LEU A 117 -8.71 -7.62 -17.67
CA LEU A 117 -7.59 -7.03 -16.96
C LEU A 117 -6.68 -6.21 -17.89
N GLN A 118 -6.37 -6.74 -19.09
CA GLN A 118 -5.56 -6.03 -20.08
C GLN A 118 -6.21 -4.72 -20.54
N LYS A 119 -7.54 -4.66 -20.64
CA LYS A 119 -8.24 -3.40 -20.94
C LYS A 119 -8.08 -2.37 -19.83
N ILE A 120 -8.24 -2.77 -18.56
CA ILE A 120 -8.02 -1.87 -17.43
C ILE A 120 -6.57 -1.35 -17.41
N ILE A 121 -5.60 -2.22 -17.72
CA ILE A 121 -4.18 -1.83 -17.82
C ILE A 121 -3.95 -0.75 -18.90
N GLU A 122 -4.66 -0.82 -20.02
CA GLU A 122 -4.58 0.15 -21.11
C GLU A 122 -5.30 1.46 -20.76
N ASP A 123 -6.52 1.37 -20.21
CA ASP A 123 -7.33 2.51 -19.82
C ASP A 123 -6.64 3.35 -18.72
N GLU A 124 -5.99 2.68 -17.77
CA GLU A 124 -5.23 3.30 -16.68
C GLU A 124 -3.79 3.65 -17.08
N ASN A 125 -3.39 3.36 -18.33
CA ASN A 125 -2.07 3.67 -18.88
C ASN A 125 -0.90 3.18 -17.99
N VAL A 126 -1.03 1.96 -17.45
CA VAL A 126 -0.10 1.38 -16.45
C VAL A 126 1.33 1.21 -17.01
N GLU A 127 1.47 1.14 -18.33
CA GLU A 127 2.78 1.07 -18.99
C GLU A 127 3.67 2.30 -18.75
N GLU A 128 3.09 3.47 -18.47
CA GLU A 128 3.85 4.69 -18.18
C GLU A 128 4.62 4.63 -16.86
N ILE A 129 4.14 3.82 -15.91
CA ILE A 129 4.78 3.63 -14.61
C ILE A 129 5.74 2.45 -14.59
N ASN A 130 5.98 1.80 -15.74
CA ASN A 130 6.91 0.67 -15.81
C ASN A 130 8.33 1.08 -15.40
N GLY A 131 8.86 0.41 -14.39
CA GLY A 131 10.16 0.70 -13.77
C GLY A 131 10.12 1.82 -12.75
N TYR A 132 8.94 2.34 -12.39
CA TYR A 132 8.79 3.29 -11.29
C TYR A 132 9.23 2.63 -9.98
N CYS A 133 10.08 3.31 -9.23
CA CYS A 133 10.52 2.87 -7.93
C CYS A 133 10.67 4.10 -7.04
N PHE A 134 9.88 4.17 -5.98
CA PHE A 134 9.96 5.25 -5.01
C PHE A 134 9.80 4.67 -3.60
N ASN A 135 10.61 5.14 -2.65
CA ASN A 135 10.44 4.81 -1.24
C ASN A 135 10.69 6.05 -0.38
N ASN A 136 9.80 6.33 0.56
CA ASN A 136 10.09 7.20 1.69
C ASN A 136 9.54 6.60 3.00
N THR A 137 10.01 7.15 4.13
CA THR A 137 9.66 6.66 5.47
C THR A 137 8.29 7.11 5.98
N ALA A 138 7.54 7.92 5.22
CA ALA A 138 6.23 8.39 5.64
C ALA A 138 5.17 7.30 5.40
N LEU A 139 4.15 7.26 6.25
CA LEU A 139 3.08 6.27 6.11
C LEU A 139 2.05 6.75 5.08
N GLY A 140 1.42 5.80 4.39
CA GLY A 140 0.08 5.98 3.84
C GLY A 140 -0.14 5.52 2.40
N TYR A 141 0.88 5.36 1.56
CA TYR A 141 0.74 4.72 0.24
C TYR A 141 1.70 3.55 0.13
N PHE A 142 1.20 2.43 -0.37
CA PHE A 142 1.99 1.27 -0.75
C PHE A 142 1.51 0.74 -2.09
N LEU A 143 2.45 0.48 -2.99
CA LEU A 143 2.27 -0.18 -4.27
C LEU A 143 3.47 -1.08 -4.52
N ASP A 144 3.21 -2.35 -4.78
CA ASP A 144 4.14 -3.28 -5.42
C ASP A 144 3.39 -4.03 -6.51
N LEU A 145 3.73 -3.74 -7.77
CA LEU A 145 3.05 -4.23 -8.97
C LEU A 145 4.02 -5.05 -9.82
N ASP A 146 3.60 -6.25 -10.24
CA ASP A 146 4.29 -7.10 -11.21
C ASP A 146 3.28 -7.68 -12.20
N ILE A 147 3.49 -7.44 -13.49
CA ILE A 147 2.71 -8.00 -14.59
C ILE A 147 3.68 -8.67 -15.57
N LEU A 148 3.47 -9.95 -15.84
CA LEU A 148 4.27 -10.74 -16.78
C LEU A 148 3.40 -11.20 -17.95
N TYR A 149 3.92 -10.99 -19.15
CA TYR A 149 3.32 -11.35 -20.42
C TYR A 149 3.93 -12.63 -21.00
N GLU A 150 3.20 -13.31 -21.88
CA GLU A 150 3.66 -14.53 -22.57
C GLU A 150 4.93 -14.29 -23.40
N SER A 151 5.13 -13.07 -23.92
CA SER A 151 6.35 -12.67 -24.62
C SER A 151 7.60 -12.60 -23.72
N GLY A 152 7.42 -12.68 -22.39
CA GLY A 152 8.46 -12.41 -21.40
C GLY A 152 8.61 -10.91 -21.05
N GLU A 153 7.83 -10.03 -21.68
CA GLU A 153 7.76 -8.61 -21.29
C GLU A 153 7.18 -8.47 -19.89
N LYS A 154 7.60 -7.42 -19.17
CA LYS A 154 7.15 -7.15 -17.80
C LYS A 154 6.83 -5.68 -17.58
N ILE A 155 5.80 -5.43 -16.78
CA ILE A 155 5.57 -4.16 -16.10
C ILE A 155 5.84 -4.38 -14.62
N THR A 156 6.72 -3.56 -14.04
CA THR A 156 6.97 -3.56 -12.59
C THR A 156 6.93 -2.15 -12.06
N ALA A 157 6.27 -1.92 -10.93
CA ALA A 157 6.29 -0.62 -10.26
C ALA A 157 6.27 -0.80 -8.75
N TYR A 158 7.05 0.03 -8.04
CA TYR A 158 7.10 0.03 -6.59
C TYR A 158 7.01 1.46 -6.06
N ALA A 159 6.18 1.67 -5.06
CA ALA A 159 6.04 2.95 -4.38
C ALA A 159 5.67 2.70 -2.91
N GLU A 160 6.44 3.24 -1.98
CA GLU A 160 6.12 3.21 -0.56
C GLU A 160 6.34 4.60 0.02
N GLY A 161 5.36 5.13 0.76
CA GLY A 161 5.55 6.40 1.44
C GLY A 161 4.28 7.23 1.64
N GLY A 162 4.44 8.42 2.24
CA GLY A 162 3.38 9.43 2.32
C GLY A 162 3.21 10.18 1.00
N SER A 163 1.97 10.23 0.48
CA SER A 163 1.56 10.98 -0.72
C SER A 163 2.41 10.75 -1.99
N VAL A 164 2.87 9.51 -2.22
CA VAL A 164 3.80 9.15 -3.30
C VAL A 164 3.21 8.14 -4.27
N ASN A 165 2.13 8.57 -4.92
CA ASN A 165 1.53 7.82 -6.00
C ASN A 165 2.37 8.05 -7.28
N PRO A 166 2.59 7.01 -8.11
CA PRO A 166 3.18 7.21 -9.43
C PRO A 166 2.39 8.28 -10.22
N PRO A 167 3.05 9.18 -10.98
CA PRO A 167 2.35 10.23 -11.70
C PRO A 167 1.28 9.68 -12.64
N GLY A 168 0.02 10.11 -12.46
CA GLY A 168 -1.09 9.69 -13.31
C GLY A 168 -1.64 8.29 -13.03
N PHE A 169 -1.18 7.60 -11.98
CA PHE A 169 -1.66 6.27 -11.60
C PHE A 169 -1.91 6.19 -10.10
N ASN A 170 -3.07 5.68 -9.70
CA ASN A 170 -3.42 5.52 -8.29
C ASN A 170 -3.63 4.05 -7.88
N GLY A 171 -3.61 3.08 -8.82
CA GLY A 171 -3.75 1.65 -8.55
C GLY A 171 -5.15 1.15 -8.19
N LYS A 172 -6.10 2.05 -7.88
CA LYS A 172 -7.42 1.69 -7.36
C LYS A 172 -8.26 0.90 -8.36
N ALA A 173 -8.29 1.31 -9.62
CA ALA A 173 -9.07 0.63 -10.66
C ALA A 173 -8.68 -0.85 -10.82
N LEU A 174 -7.39 -1.17 -10.69
CA LEU A 174 -6.92 -2.55 -10.69
C LEU A 174 -7.43 -3.32 -9.48
N VAL A 175 -7.42 -2.73 -8.29
CA VAL A 175 -7.93 -3.37 -7.07
C VAL A 175 -9.44 -3.54 -7.10
N GLU A 176 -10.18 -2.52 -7.53
CA GLU A 176 -11.63 -2.54 -7.68
C GLU A 176 -12.09 -3.61 -8.68
N PHE A 177 -11.36 -3.81 -9.77
CA PHE A 177 -11.63 -4.88 -10.72
C PHE A 177 -11.73 -6.25 -10.06
N PHE A 178 -10.79 -6.59 -9.16
CA PHE A 178 -10.82 -7.86 -8.44
C PHE A 178 -11.80 -7.84 -7.26
N TYR A 179 -11.92 -6.71 -6.55
CA TYR A 179 -12.88 -6.56 -5.45
C TYR A 179 -14.30 -6.89 -5.92
N ASN A 180 -14.72 -6.35 -7.07
CA ASN A 180 -16.04 -6.61 -7.66
C ASN A 180 -16.28 -8.10 -8.00
N MET A 181 -15.24 -8.92 -8.13
CA MET A 181 -15.37 -10.36 -8.41
C MET A 181 -15.52 -11.21 -7.14
N VAL A 182 -15.23 -10.63 -5.99
CA VAL A 182 -15.22 -11.31 -4.69
C VAL A 182 -16.11 -10.62 -3.65
N GLU A 183 -16.73 -9.48 -3.97
CA GLU A 183 -17.56 -8.68 -3.07
C GLU A 183 -18.69 -9.50 -2.43
N GLU A 184 -19.39 -10.34 -3.21
CA GLU A 184 -20.44 -11.22 -2.69
C GLU A 184 -19.93 -12.27 -1.70
N GLU A 185 -18.66 -12.67 -1.79
CA GLU A 185 -18.02 -13.57 -0.84
C GLU A 185 -17.51 -12.81 0.40
N LEU A 186 -17.10 -11.55 0.24
CA LEU A 186 -16.72 -10.67 1.35
C LEU A 186 -17.90 -10.33 2.27
N GLU A 187 -19.12 -10.21 1.74
CA GLU A 187 -20.32 -9.94 2.55
C GLU A 187 -20.83 -11.15 3.37
N LYS A 188 -20.29 -12.35 3.13
CA LYS A 188 -20.72 -13.61 3.77
C LYS A 188 -19.86 -14.04 4.95
N GLU A 189 -18.68 -13.46 5.11
CA GLU A 189 -17.76 -13.70 6.24
C GLU A 189 -18.08 -12.75 7.40
#